data_AF-A0A920RZE1-F1
#
_entry.id   AF-A0A920RZE1-F1
#
_cell.length_a   1.000
_cell.length_b   1.000
_cell.length_c   1.000
_cell.angle_alpha   90.00
_cell.angle_beta   90.00
_cell.angle_gamma   90.00
#
_symmetry.space_group_name_H-M   'P 1'
#
loop_
_entity.id
_entity.type
_entity.pdbx_description
1 polymer ?
#
loop_
_entity_poly.entity_id
_entity_poly.type
_entity_poly.pdbx_seq_one_letter_code
_entity_poly.pdbx_strand_id
1 'polypeptide(L)'
;MKEESLIKVMNFLKSLFKSKKQDIDSFYSMLNQSEWKNFIGNDEVKMIKGVIEVSELEVKDIMIPRSNMILLETSHSFDELLRTIIDSGHSRFPVIADNKDEVVGILLAKDLLKFSKDGEDSFEMDSFLRPATFIPERKG
;
A
#
# COMPACT_ATOMS: atom_id res chain seq x y z
N MET A 1 -28.18 18.07 22.11
CA MET A 1 -27.41 16.80 22.14
C MET A 1 -26.47 16.60 20.93
N LYS A 2 -26.91 16.69 19.67
CA LYS A 2 -26.00 16.59 18.49
C LYS A 2 -25.11 17.84 18.28
N GLU A 3 -25.65 19.03 18.53
CA GLU A 3 -24.95 20.32 18.35
C GLU A 3 -23.80 20.55 19.33
N GLU A 4 -23.98 20.24 20.61
CA GLU A 4 -22.92 20.35 21.63
C GLU A 4 -21.73 19.43 21.34
N SER A 5 -21.99 18.25 20.77
CA SER A 5 -20.96 17.29 20.39
C SER A 5 -20.11 17.83 19.22
N LEU A 6 -20.75 18.44 18.22
CA LEU A 6 -20.06 19.08 17.09
C LEU A 6 -19.25 20.32 17.51
N ILE A 7 -19.79 21.13 18.42
CA ILE A 7 -19.09 22.29 18.98
C ILE A 7 -17.87 21.85 19.79
N LYS A 8 -17.96 20.74 20.54
CA LYS A 8 -16.81 20.12 21.22
C LYS A 8 -15.73 19.68 20.24
N VAL A 9 -16.11 19.00 19.15
CA VAL A 9 -15.18 18.55 18.10
C VAL A 9 -14.51 19.75 17.40
N MET A 10 -15.27 20.80 17.06
CA MET A 10 -14.75 22.02 16.43
C MET A 10 -13.79 22.80 17.35
N ASN A 11 -14.12 22.93 18.63
CA ASN A 11 -13.26 23.59 19.61
C ASN A 11 -11.99 22.78 19.89
N PHE A 12 -12.08 21.46 19.82
CA PHE A 12 -10.96 20.54 19.94
C PHE A 12 -10.02 20.58 18.71
N LEU A 13 -10.58 20.58 17.49
CA LEU A 13 -9.77 20.78 16.28
C LEU A 13 -9.04 22.13 16.36
N LYS A 14 -9.72 23.19 16.82
CA LYS A 14 -9.08 24.49 17.05
C LYS A 14 -7.98 24.44 18.10
N SER A 15 -8.06 23.61 19.15
CA SER A 15 -6.98 23.50 20.15
C SER A 15 -5.77 22.73 19.62
N LEU A 16 -5.99 21.73 18.76
CA LEU A 16 -4.90 21.02 18.05
C LEU A 16 -4.08 21.97 17.17
N PHE A 17 -4.72 22.93 16.49
CA PHE A 17 -4.01 23.92 15.69
C PHE A 17 -3.46 25.12 16.48
N LYS A 18 -3.86 25.30 17.76
CA LYS A 18 -3.43 26.42 18.61
C LYS A 18 -2.22 26.08 19.49
N SER A 19 -1.83 24.81 19.58
CA SER A 19 -0.72 24.37 20.41
C SER A 19 0.59 24.31 19.62
N LYS A 20 1.44 25.30 19.91
CA LYS A 20 2.84 25.45 19.53
C LYS A 20 3.60 24.12 19.73
N LYS A 21 4.09 23.51 18.64
CA LYS A 21 5.06 22.39 18.58
C LYS A 21 4.93 21.39 19.74
N GLN A 22 3.79 20.70 19.84
CA GLN A 22 3.67 19.59 20.78
C GLN A 22 4.53 18.42 20.31
N ASP A 23 5.29 17.90 21.25
CA ASP A 23 6.06 16.66 21.13
C ASP A 23 5.11 15.47 20.90
N ILE A 24 5.50 14.54 20.03
CA ILE A 24 4.68 13.40 19.61
C ILE A 24 4.31 12.52 20.83
N ASP A 25 5.20 12.45 21.80
CA ASP A 25 5.03 11.71 23.05
C ASP A 25 3.93 12.29 23.93
N SER A 26 3.81 13.63 23.96
CA SER A 26 2.70 14.30 24.66
C SER A 26 1.36 13.99 24.00
N PHE A 27 1.33 13.89 22.67
CA PHE A 27 0.12 13.56 21.93
C PHE A 27 -0.29 12.09 22.16
N TYR A 28 0.67 11.15 22.16
CA TYR A 28 0.40 9.76 22.51
C TYR A 28 -0.10 9.58 23.94
N SER A 29 0.48 10.32 24.88
CA SER A 29 0.05 10.32 26.28
C SER A 29 -1.40 10.79 26.44
N MET A 30 -1.78 11.83 25.70
CA MET A 30 -3.16 12.32 25.65
C MET A 30 -4.12 11.24 25.12
N LEU A 31 -3.82 10.64 23.96
CA LEU A 31 -4.67 9.60 23.36
C LEU A 31 -4.85 8.35 24.23
N ASN A 32 -3.91 8.09 25.15
CA ASN A 32 -3.96 6.93 26.04
C ASN A 32 -4.84 7.14 27.29
N GLN A 33 -5.26 8.37 27.59
CA GLN A 33 -6.14 8.66 28.71
C GLN A 33 -7.51 7.99 28.52
N SER A 34 -8.12 7.58 29.62
CA SER A 34 -9.41 6.85 29.62
C SER A 34 -10.54 7.66 28.98
N GLU A 35 -10.54 8.98 29.17
CA GLU A 35 -11.50 9.91 28.56
C GLU A 35 -11.49 9.82 27.04
N TRP A 36 -10.30 9.76 26.43
CA TRP A 36 -10.13 9.64 24.99
C TRP A 36 -10.60 8.29 24.47
N LYS A 37 -10.14 7.20 25.09
CA LYS A 37 -10.55 5.84 24.71
C LYS A 37 -12.05 5.62 24.85
N ASN A 38 -12.69 6.22 25.85
CA ASN A 38 -14.13 6.12 26.05
C ASN A 38 -14.93 7.02 25.08
N PHE A 39 -14.35 8.14 24.63
CA PHE A 39 -15.03 9.07 23.75
C PHE A 39 -14.98 8.64 22.28
N ILE A 40 -13.79 8.29 21.76
CA ILE A 40 -13.61 7.93 20.35
C ILE A 40 -13.50 6.43 20.12
N GLY A 41 -13.21 5.63 21.16
CA GLY A 41 -13.01 4.19 21.03
C GLY A 41 -11.52 3.81 20.91
N ASN A 42 -11.22 2.55 21.24
CA ASN A 42 -9.85 2.04 21.27
C ASN A 42 -9.27 1.84 19.87
N ASP A 43 -10.08 1.44 18.90
CA ASP A 43 -9.60 1.17 17.54
C ASP A 43 -9.36 2.48 16.79
N GLU A 44 -10.13 3.52 17.08
CA GLU A 44 -9.95 4.88 16.61
C GLU A 44 -8.66 5.48 17.16
N VAL A 45 -8.36 5.29 18.45
CA VAL A 45 -7.06 5.65 19.02
C VAL A 45 -5.92 4.93 18.29
N LYS A 46 -6.05 3.62 18.00
CA LYS A 46 -5.02 2.88 17.25
C LYS A 46 -4.86 3.42 15.83
N MET A 47 -5.95 3.72 15.12
CA MET A 47 -5.89 4.28 13.77
C MET A 47 -5.14 5.62 13.74
N ILE A 48 -5.43 6.51 14.70
CA ILE A 48 -4.75 7.82 14.79
C ILE A 48 -3.24 7.63 14.99
N LYS A 49 -2.83 6.70 15.86
CA LYS A 49 -1.40 6.41 16.07
C LYS A 49 -0.75 5.85 14.80
N GLY A 50 -1.41 4.93 14.12
CA GLY A 50 -0.91 4.34 12.87
C GLY A 50 -0.69 5.38 11.77
N VAL A 51 -1.55 6.41 11.67
CA VAL A 51 -1.34 7.50 10.69
C VAL A 51 -0.06 8.28 10.99
N ILE A 52 0.23 8.55 12.25
CA ILE A 52 1.47 9.23 12.65
C ILE A 52 2.69 8.36 12.33
N GLU A 53 2.64 7.08 12.72
CA GLU A 53 3.73 6.13 12.45
C GLU A 53 4.00 6.02 10.94
N VAL A 54 2.97 5.90 10.11
CA VAL A 54 3.09 5.86 8.64
C VAL A 54 3.71 7.14 8.06
N SER A 55 3.50 8.29 8.70
CA SER A 55 4.10 9.55 8.24
C SER A 55 5.63 9.56 8.35
N GLU A 56 6.17 8.81 9.32
CA GLU A 56 7.60 8.68 9.60
C GLU A 56 8.28 7.56 8.79
N LEU A 57 7.51 6.59 8.26
CA LEU A 57 8.06 5.49 7.45
C LEU A 57 8.65 5.98 6.11
N GLU A 58 9.78 5.37 5.73
CA GLU A 58 10.39 5.43 4.41
C GLU A 58 9.93 4.25 3.53
N VAL A 59 10.14 4.33 2.21
CA VAL A 59 9.77 3.25 1.28
C VAL A 59 10.49 1.94 1.64
N LYS A 60 11.77 2.03 2.00
CA LYS A 60 12.58 0.88 2.40
C LYS A 60 12.02 0.12 3.61
N ASP A 61 11.27 0.79 4.48
CA ASP A 61 10.77 0.21 5.72
C ASP A 61 9.56 -0.70 5.47
N ILE A 62 8.91 -0.56 4.31
CA ILE A 62 7.68 -1.29 3.95
C ILE A 62 7.77 -2.04 2.61
N MET A 63 8.82 -1.83 1.82
CA MET A 63 8.98 -2.50 0.53
C MET A 63 9.30 -3.99 0.68
N ILE A 64 8.96 -4.78 -0.34
CA ILE A 64 9.43 -6.15 -0.46
C ILE A 64 10.86 -6.10 -1.06
N PRO A 65 11.87 -6.67 -0.38
CA PRO A 65 13.23 -6.70 -0.91
C PRO A 65 13.29 -7.43 -2.25
N ARG A 66 14.17 -6.98 -3.16
CA ARG A 66 14.27 -7.54 -4.52
C ARG A 66 14.46 -9.06 -4.54
N SER A 67 15.30 -9.60 -3.65
CA SER A 67 15.56 -11.04 -3.52
C SER A 67 14.32 -11.88 -3.16
N ASN A 68 13.28 -11.22 -2.63
CA ASN A 68 12.07 -11.87 -2.14
C ASN A 68 10.87 -11.57 -3.05
N MET A 69 11.07 -10.82 -4.14
CA MET A 69 10.00 -10.55 -5.10
C MET A 69 9.75 -11.77 -5.97
N ILE A 70 8.48 -12.03 -6.25
CA ILE A 70 8.07 -12.97 -7.29
C ILE A 70 7.97 -12.17 -8.59
N LEU A 71 8.80 -12.55 -9.56
CA LEU A 71 8.96 -11.87 -10.85
C LEU A 71 8.44 -12.77 -11.97
N LEU A 72 8.05 -12.17 -13.07
CA LEU A 72 7.78 -12.85 -14.33
C LEU A 72 8.79 -12.40 -15.39
N GLU A 73 9.14 -13.28 -16.31
CA GLU A 73 10.00 -12.94 -17.44
C GLU A 73 9.17 -12.74 -18.71
N THR A 74 9.65 -11.87 -19.62
CA THR A 74 9.03 -11.67 -20.93
C THR A 74 8.98 -12.95 -21.77
N SER A 75 9.94 -13.86 -21.58
CA SER A 75 9.99 -15.16 -22.24
C SER A 75 9.09 -16.24 -21.64
N HIS A 76 8.45 -16.00 -20.49
CA HIS A 76 7.56 -17.00 -19.90
C HIS A 76 6.41 -17.32 -20.86
N SER A 77 6.20 -18.62 -21.10
CA SER A 77 4.98 -19.09 -21.73
C SER A 77 3.76 -18.77 -20.87
N PHE A 78 2.58 -18.77 -21.49
CA PHE A 78 1.32 -18.52 -20.79
C PHE A 78 1.10 -19.49 -19.61
N ASP A 79 1.43 -20.76 -19.80
CA ASP A 79 1.35 -21.80 -18.76
C ASP A 79 2.32 -21.57 -17.60
N GLU A 80 3.58 -21.24 -17.87
CA GLU A 80 4.58 -20.95 -16.82
C GLU A 80 4.16 -19.75 -15.97
N LEU A 81 3.64 -18.73 -16.65
CA LEU A 81 3.12 -17.52 -16.05
C LEU A 81 1.91 -17.82 -15.17
N LEU A 82 0.93 -18.58 -15.67
CA LEU A 82 -0.25 -18.97 -14.89
C LEU A 82 0.13 -19.77 -13.64
N ARG A 83 1.06 -20.73 -13.75
CA ARG A 83 1.54 -21.49 -12.58
C ARG A 83 2.09 -20.56 -11.51
N THR A 84 3.00 -19.66 -11.89
CA THR A 84 3.60 -18.68 -10.97
C THR A 84 2.54 -17.80 -10.29
N ILE A 85 1.53 -17.34 -11.06
CA ILE A 85 0.45 -16.50 -10.56
C ILE A 85 -0.45 -17.25 -9.57
N ILE A 86 -0.83 -18.48 -9.90
CA ILE A 86 -1.71 -19.31 -9.08
C ILE A 86 -1.00 -19.71 -7.78
N ASP A 87 0.25 -20.16 -7.86
CA ASP A 87 1.02 -20.63 -6.71
C ASP A 87 1.33 -19.50 -5.72
N SER A 88 1.59 -18.29 -6.22
CA SER A 88 1.85 -17.12 -5.38
C SER A 88 0.58 -16.45 -4.83
N GLY A 89 -0.54 -16.53 -5.55
CA GLY A 89 -1.80 -15.88 -5.17
C GLY A 89 -1.76 -14.34 -5.21
N HIS A 90 -0.77 -13.74 -5.86
CA HIS A 90 -0.63 -12.28 -5.93
C HIS A 90 -1.47 -11.65 -7.06
N SER A 91 -1.81 -10.37 -6.90
CA SER A 91 -2.60 -9.64 -7.90
C SER A 91 -1.76 -8.96 -8.98
N ARG A 92 -0.49 -8.64 -8.68
CA ARG A 92 0.39 -7.82 -9.50
C ARG A 92 1.79 -8.40 -9.48
N PHE A 93 2.43 -8.40 -10.65
CA PHE A 93 3.75 -8.99 -10.84
C PHE A 93 4.61 -8.01 -11.62
N PRO A 94 5.79 -7.64 -11.11
CA PRO A 94 6.80 -7.01 -11.93
C PRO A 94 7.26 -8.00 -13.01
N VAL A 95 7.34 -7.51 -14.25
CA VAL A 95 7.85 -8.27 -15.39
C VAL A 95 9.23 -7.73 -15.76
N ILE A 96 10.20 -8.63 -15.92
CA ILE A 96 11.56 -8.31 -16.30
C ILE A 96 11.84 -8.81 -17.73
N ALA A 97 12.76 -8.14 -18.42
CA ALA A 97 13.25 -8.61 -19.71
C ALA A 97 14.23 -9.77 -19.55
N ASP A 98 14.29 -10.65 -20.55
CA ASP A 98 15.19 -11.81 -20.54
C ASP A 98 16.64 -11.41 -20.28
N ASN A 99 17.28 -12.08 -19.32
CA ASN A 99 18.68 -11.85 -18.92
C ASN A 99 18.98 -10.40 -18.46
N LYS A 100 17.95 -9.63 -18.06
CA LYS A 100 18.11 -8.29 -17.49
C LYS A 100 17.33 -8.18 -16.20
N ASP A 101 17.98 -7.62 -15.19
CA ASP A 101 17.35 -7.29 -13.90
C ASP A 101 16.42 -6.05 -13.97
N GLU A 102 16.07 -5.60 -15.17
CA GLU A 102 15.28 -4.41 -15.41
C GLU A 102 13.79 -4.73 -15.47
N VAL A 103 12.99 -4.07 -14.62
CA VAL A 103 11.52 -4.17 -14.67
C VAL A 103 11.01 -3.37 -15.86
N VAL A 104 10.45 -4.06 -16.85
CA VAL A 104 9.87 -3.46 -18.06
C VAL A 104 8.40 -3.07 -17.89
N GLY A 105 7.72 -3.65 -16.90
CA GLY A 105 6.33 -3.30 -16.62
C GLY A 105 5.73 -4.08 -15.47
N ILE A 106 4.43 -3.87 -15.24
CA ILE A 106 3.63 -4.59 -14.26
C ILE A 106 2.50 -5.32 -14.98
N LEU A 107 2.40 -6.63 -14.75
CA LEU A 107 1.27 -7.45 -15.18
C LEU A 107 0.25 -7.57 -14.05
N LEU A 108 -1.04 -7.51 -14.38
CA LEU A 108 -2.13 -7.77 -13.44
C LEU A 108 -2.73 -9.15 -13.73
N ALA A 109 -2.74 -10.04 -12.73
CA ALA A 109 -3.28 -11.40 -12.87
C ALA A 109 -4.70 -11.42 -13.43
N LYS A 110 -5.56 -10.49 -12.98
CA LYS A 110 -6.96 -10.39 -13.44
C LYS A 110 -7.10 -10.13 -14.94
N ASP A 111 -6.09 -9.56 -15.59
CA ASP A 111 -6.17 -9.23 -17.02
C ASP A 111 -6.08 -10.51 -17.87
N LEU A 112 -5.56 -11.60 -17.31
CA LEU A 112 -5.51 -12.92 -17.93
C LEU A 112 -6.87 -13.64 -17.96
N LEU A 113 -7.85 -13.17 -17.18
CA LEU A 113 -9.20 -13.75 -17.19
C LEU A 113 -9.87 -13.68 -18.57
N LYS A 114 -9.42 -12.79 -19.46
CA LYS A 114 -9.90 -12.70 -20.84
C LYS A 114 -9.63 -14.00 -21.63
N PHE A 115 -8.49 -14.63 -21.38
CA PHE A 115 -8.08 -15.87 -22.06
C PHE A 115 -8.83 -17.12 -21.57
N SER A 116 -9.60 -17.01 -20.49
CA SER A 116 -10.50 -18.09 -20.07
C SER A 116 -11.57 -18.42 -21.11
N LYS A 117 -11.88 -17.48 -22.01
CA LYS A 117 -12.83 -17.64 -23.11
C LYS A 117 -12.17 -17.69 -24.47
N ASP A 118 -11.16 -16.84 -24.67
CA ASP A 118 -10.56 -16.61 -25.99
C ASP A 118 -9.43 -17.61 -26.32
N GLY A 119 -9.00 -18.43 -25.34
CA GLY A 119 -7.86 -19.34 -25.49
C GLY A 119 -6.52 -18.61 -25.39
N GLU A 120 -5.43 -19.35 -25.19
CA GLU A 120 -4.08 -18.78 -24.97
C GLU A 120 -3.41 -18.27 -26.25
N ASP A 121 -3.89 -18.67 -27.44
CA ASP A 121 -3.26 -18.39 -28.74
C ASP A 121 -3.13 -16.89 -29.08
N SER A 122 -3.85 -16.03 -28.37
CA SER A 122 -3.81 -14.57 -28.55
C SER A 122 -3.04 -13.84 -27.45
N PHE A 123 -2.40 -14.57 -26.53
CA PHE A 123 -1.63 -13.97 -25.45
C PHE A 123 -0.29 -13.45 -25.95
N GLU A 124 -0.12 -12.14 -25.83
CA GLU A 124 1.13 -11.42 -26.09
C GLU A 124 1.46 -10.58 -24.86
N MET A 125 2.51 -10.93 -24.11
CA MET A 125 2.88 -10.31 -22.83
C MET A 125 2.84 -8.77 -22.89
N ASP A 126 3.50 -8.20 -23.91
CA ASP A 126 3.67 -6.76 -24.08
C ASP A 126 2.34 -6.00 -24.17
N SER A 127 1.28 -6.66 -24.66
CA SER A 127 -0.06 -6.06 -24.77
C SER A 127 -0.73 -5.84 -23.41
N PHE A 128 -0.21 -6.46 -22.35
CA PHE A 128 -0.79 -6.41 -21.00
C PHE A 128 0.12 -5.72 -19.98
N LEU A 129 1.34 -5.35 -20.37
CA LEU A 129 2.26 -4.63 -19.50
C LEU A 129 1.77 -3.22 -19.26
N ARG A 130 1.67 -2.86 -17.97
CA ARG A 130 1.43 -1.49 -17.54
C ARG A 130 2.76 -0.83 -17.17
N PRO A 131 2.91 0.50 -17.38
CA PRO A 131 4.11 1.20 -16.97
C PRO A 131 4.40 1.00 -15.48
N ALA A 132 5.66 0.69 -15.16
CA ALA A 132 6.14 0.65 -13.79
C ALA A 132 6.54 2.06 -13.31
N THR A 133 6.17 2.42 -12.08
CA THR A 133 6.60 3.66 -11.43
C THR A 133 7.76 3.36 -10.49
N PHE A 134 8.85 4.10 -10.63
CA PHE A 134 10.03 3.96 -9.78
C PHE A 134 10.08 5.08 -8.75
N ILE A 135 10.31 4.71 -7.49
CA ILE A 135 10.35 5.63 -6.34
C ILE A 135 11.64 5.32 -5.56
N PRO A 136 12.41 6.34 -5.14
CA PRO A 136 13.60 6.12 -4.32
C PRO A 136 13.24 5.52 -2.95
N GLU A 137 14.19 4.79 -2.37
CA GLU A 137 14.02 4.14 -1.05
C GLU A 137 13.77 5.14 0.10
N ARG A 138 14.29 6.36 -0.02
CA ARG A 138 14.13 7.43 0.97
C ARG A 138 13.34 8.59 0.39
N LYS A 139 12.51 9.21 1.22
CA LYS A 139 11.94 10.53 0.93
C LYS A 139 13.10 11.53 0.91
N GLY A 140 13.24 12.29 -0.19
CA GLY A 140 14.22 13.37 -0.31
C GLY A 140 13.87 14.57 0.56
#